data_AF-A0A0G4LZZ8-F1
#
_entry.id   AF-A0A0G4LZZ8-F1
#
_cell.length_a   1.000
_cell.length_b   1.000
_cell.length_c   1.000
_cell.angle_alpha   90.00
_cell.angle_beta   90.00
_cell.angle_gamma   90.00
#
_symmetry.space_group_name_H-M   'P 1'
#
loop_
_entity.id
_entity.type
_entity.pdbx_description
1 polymer ?
#
loop_
_entity_poly.entity_id
_entity_poly.type
_entity_poly.pdbx_seq_one_letter_code
_entity_poly.pdbx_strand_id
1 'polypeptide(L)'
;MEPSLAKVLIMSIDMNCSAEMLIIVAMLNLPNVFYRPKEKQTQADQKKAKFHDPAGDHLTLLNVYNSWKQSSYSSPWCFENFIQARSMKRAKDVHDQLVKIMD
;
A
#
# COMPACT_ATOMS: atom_id res chain seq x y z
N MET A 1 -13.89 4.31 -7.36
CA MET A 1 -13.19 3.09 -7.79
C MET A 1 -13.42 2.95 -9.28
N GLU A 2 -12.36 2.71 -10.05
CA GLU A 2 -12.47 2.45 -11.49
C GLU A 2 -13.13 1.08 -11.74
N PRO A 3 -13.99 0.93 -12.77
CA PRO A 3 -14.64 -0.34 -13.09
C PRO A 3 -13.68 -1.52 -13.31
N SER A 4 -12.46 -1.23 -13.78
CA SER A 4 -11.38 -2.22 -13.96
C SER A 4 -10.92 -2.82 -12.63
N LEU A 5 -10.78 -2.01 -11.58
CA LEU A 5 -10.36 -2.48 -10.26
C LEU A 5 -11.45 -3.32 -9.58
N ALA A 6 -12.72 -2.97 -9.78
CA ALA A 6 -13.84 -3.77 -9.29
C ALA A 6 -13.84 -5.18 -9.89
N LYS A 7 -13.60 -5.30 -11.21
CA LYS A 7 -13.49 -6.61 -11.88
C LYS A 7 -12.34 -7.45 -11.32
N VAL A 8 -11.20 -6.84 -11.05
CA VAL A 8 -10.03 -7.52 -10.46
C VAL A 8 -10.34 -8.03 -9.05
N LEU A 9 -11.08 -7.27 -8.24
CA LEU A 9 -11.49 -7.71 -6.90
C LEU A 9 -12.49 -8.87 -6.91
N ILE A 10 -13.39 -8.93 -7.90
CA ILE A 10 -14.31 -10.06 -8.03
C ILE A 10 -13.53 -11.31 -8.45
N MET A 11 -12.64 -11.19 -9.43
CA MET A 11 -11.82 -12.31 -9.93
C MET A 11 -10.83 -12.83 -8.87
N SER A 12 -10.35 -11.97 -7.96
CA SER A 12 -9.40 -12.39 -6.92
C SER A 12 -10.02 -13.33 -5.88
N ILE A 13 -11.35 -13.34 -5.75
CA ILE A 13 -12.08 -14.33 -4.93
C ILE A 13 -11.88 -15.72 -5.53
N ASP A 14 -12.13 -15.88 -6.84
CA ASP A 14 -11.97 -17.16 -7.54
C ASP A 14 -10.51 -17.66 -7.54
N MET A 15 -9.55 -16.72 -7.48
CA MET A 15 -8.12 -17.00 -7.43
C MET A 15 -7.55 -17.14 -6.01
N ASN A 16 -8.39 -17.06 -4.96
CA ASN A 16 -7.98 -17.11 -3.55
C ASN A 16 -6.88 -16.11 -3.16
N CYS A 17 -6.86 -14.92 -3.76
CA CYS A 17 -5.88 -13.85 -3.48
C CYS A 17 -6.56 -12.49 -3.16
N SER A 18 -7.79 -12.57 -2.64
CA SER A 18 -8.63 -11.38 -2.37
C SER A 18 -8.01 -10.46 -1.31
N ALA A 19 -7.37 -11.01 -0.28
CA ALA A 19 -6.75 -10.24 0.80
C ALA A 19 -5.62 -9.33 0.32
N GLU A 20 -4.70 -9.85 -0.49
CA GLU A 20 -3.60 -9.09 -1.08
C GLU A 20 -4.13 -8.06 -2.08
N MET A 21 -5.16 -8.43 -2.84
CA MET A 21 -5.71 -7.56 -3.88
C MET A 21 -6.49 -6.39 -3.31
N LEU A 22 -7.19 -6.58 -2.19
CA LEU A 22 -7.81 -5.51 -1.43
C LEU A 22 -6.79 -4.44 -1.01
N ILE A 23 -5.62 -4.88 -0.53
CA ILE A 23 -4.54 -3.96 -0.13
C ILE A 23 -4.00 -3.21 -1.35
N ILE A 24 -3.69 -3.92 -2.44
CA ILE A 24 -3.16 -3.30 -3.66
C ILE A 24 -4.14 -2.27 -4.22
N VAL A 25 -5.43 -2.61 -4.33
CA VAL A 25 -6.46 -1.68 -4.80
C VAL A 25 -6.60 -0.47 -3.87
N ALA A 26 -6.55 -0.67 -2.55
CA ALA A 26 -6.59 0.42 -1.60
C ALA A 26 -5.39 1.37 -1.75
N MET A 27 -4.19 0.83 -1.99
CA MET A 27 -2.96 1.61 -2.20
C MET A 27 -2.94 2.35 -3.54
N LEU A 28 -3.51 1.77 -4.60
CA LEU A 28 -3.57 2.38 -5.94
C LEU A 28 -4.54 3.58 -6.02
N ASN A 29 -5.57 3.62 -5.18
CA ASN A 29 -6.53 4.73 -5.15
C ASN A 29 -6.01 5.99 -4.43
N LEU A 30 -4.72 6.04 -4.09
CA LEU A 30 -4.12 7.11 -3.28
C LEU A 30 -3.04 7.86 -4.05
N PRO A 31 -2.76 9.12 -3.67
CA PRO A 31 -1.57 9.81 -4.12
C PRO A 31 -0.31 9.07 -3.64
N ASN A 32 0.80 9.31 -4.35
CA ASN A 32 2.08 8.63 -4.11
C ASN A 32 2.44 8.57 -2.60
N VAL A 33 2.58 7.35 -2.08
CA VAL A 33 2.82 7.08 -0.66
C VAL A 33 4.24 7.41 -0.23
N PHE A 34 5.19 7.46 -1.16
CA PHE A 34 6.58 7.79 -0.87
C PHE A 34 6.79 9.30 -0.92
N TYR A 35 7.58 9.85 0.00
CA TYR A 35 8.05 11.23 -0.07
C TYR A 35 9.58 11.27 -0.19
N ARG A 36 10.09 12.11 -1.10
CA ARG A 36 11.52 12.17 -1.43
C ARG A 36 12.04 13.60 -1.28
N PRO A 37 12.47 14.02 -0.07
CA PRO A 37 12.94 15.38 0.17
C PRO A 37 14.32 15.59 -0.47
N LYS A 38 14.57 16.77 -1.04
CA LYS A 38 15.80 17.07 -1.81
C LYS A 38 17.08 16.86 -1.01
N GLU A 39 17.06 17.13 0.28
CA GLU A 39 18.22 17.01 1.18
C GLU A 39 18.53 15.56 1.59
N LYS A 40 17.54 14.66 1.52
CA LYS A 40 17.68 13.26 1.99
C LYS A 40 17.30 12.25 0.92
N GLN A 41 17.50 12.59 -0.35
CA GLN A 41 17.16 11.74 -1.49
C GLN A 41 17.77 10.34 -1.37
N THR A 42 19.08 10.25 -1.10
CA THR A 42 19.78 8.96 -0.96
C THR A 42 19.21 8.11 0.17
N GLN A 43 18.84 8.72 1.30
CA GLN A 43 18.24 7.98 2.43
C GLN A 43 16.83 7.49 2.10
N ALA A 44 16.03 8.32 1.42
CA ALA A 44 14.69 7.94 0.98
C ALA A 44 14.75 6.79 -0.03
N ASP A 45 15.68 6.84 -0.98
CA ASP A 45 15.87 5.80 -1.99
C ASP A 45 16.34 4.48 -1.35
N GLN A 46 17.27 4.54 -0.38
CA GLN A 46 17.69 3.36 0.39
C GLN A 46 16.56 2.73 1.19
N LYS A 47 15.68 3.53 1.80
CA LYS A 47 14.52 3.04 2.55
C LYS A 47 13.48 2.43 1.61
N LYS A 48 13.21 3.08 0.47
CA LYS A 48 12.31 2.55 -0.56
C LYS A 48 12.81 1.22 -1.14
N ALA A 49 14.11 1.10 -1.37
CA ALA A 49 14.73 -0.13 -1.89
C ALA A 49 14.47 -1.37 -1.01
N LYS A 50 14.26 -1.20 0.30
CA LYS A 50 13.93 -2.31 1.20
C LYS A 50 12.57 -2.96 0.93
N PHE A 51 11.66 -2.20 0.33
CA PHE A 51 10.32 -2.68 0.00
C PHE A 51 10.18 -3.09 -1.46
N HIS A 52 11.22 -2.83 -2.26
CA HIS A 52 11.20 -3.11 -3.70
C HIS A 52 11.05 -4.61 -3.94
N ASP A 53 10.07 -4.94 -4.76
CA ASP A 53 9.84 -6.28 -5.24
C ASP A 53 10.21 -6.36 -6.74
N PRO A 54 11.10 -7.29 -7.15
CA PRO A 54 11.49 -7.43 -8.54
C PRO A 54 10.35 -7.86 -9.47
N ALA A 55 9.29 -8.47 -8.93
CA ALA A 55 8.12 -8.87 -9.72
C ALA A 55 7.14 -7.70 -9.99
N GLY A 56 7.31 -6.54 -9.33
CA GLY A 56 6.67 -5.29 -9.78
C GLY A 56 6.29 -4.28 -8.68
N ASP A 57 5.82 -3.11 -9.13
CA ASP A 57 5.47 -1.99 -8.26
C ASP A 57 4.24 -2.26 -7.38
N HIS A 58 3.27 -3.05 -7.85
CA HIS A 58 2.10 -3.42 -7.04
C HIS A 58 2.50 -4.26 -5.82
N LEU A 59 3.44 -5.18 -5.99
CA LEU A 59 3.98 -5.99 -4.88
C LEU A 59 4.83 -5.13 -3.95
N THR A 60 5.55 -4.14 -4.49
CA THR A 60 6.25 -3.14 -3.67
C THR A 60 5.26 -2.38 -2.76
N LEU A 61 4.10 -1.96 -3.28
CA LEU A 61 3.06 -1.31 -2.47
C LEU A 61 2.48 -2.24 -1.40
N LEU A 62 2.25 -3.51 -1.76
CA LEU A 62 1.80 -4.55 -0.83
C LEU A 62 2.81 -4.74 0.33
N ASN A 63 4.10 -4.84 0.01
CA ASN A 63 5.18 -4.98 0.99
C ASN A 63 5.26 -3.79 1.95
N VAL A 64 5.08 -2.56 1.44
CA VAL A 64 5.00 -1.35 2.27
C VAL A 64 3.83 -1.42 3.24
N TYR A 65 2.62 -1.73 2.75
CA TYR A 65 1.43 -1.79 3.60
C TYR A 65 1.54 -2.88 4.66
N ASN A 66 2.04 -4.07 4.28
CA ASN A 66 2.25 -5.18 5.22
C ASN A 66 3.29 -4.84 6.29
N SER A 67 4.39 -4.20 5.92
CA SER A 67 5.41 -3.75 6.87
C SER A 67 4.85 -2.70 7.84
N TRP A 68 4.02 -1.78 7.33
CA TRP A 68 3.34 -0.80 8.16
C TRP A 68 2.32 -1.44 9.11
N LYS A 69 1.54 -2.42 8.63
CA LYS A 69 0.61 -3.21 9.45
C LYS A 69 1.33 -3.97 10.55
N GLN A 70 2.47 -4.60 10.26
CA GLN A 70 3.32 -5.27 11.25
C GLN A 70 3.88 -4.28 12.30
N SER A 71 4.14 -3.03 11.90
CA SER A 71 4.51 -1.95 12.83
C SER A 71 3.32 -1.41 13.67
N SER A 72 2.18 -2.10 13.70
CA SER A 72 0.95 -1.67 14.37
C SER A 72 0.44 -0.31 13.89
N TYR A 73 0.55 -0.06 12.59
CA TYR A 73 0.12 1.19 11.95
C TYR A 73 0.81 2.45 12.50
N SER A 74 2.07 2.29 12.94
CA SER A 74 2.87 3.34 13.58
C SER A 74 3.11 4.53 12.64
N SER A 75 2.79 5.74 13.12
CA SER A 75 3.12 6.99 12.41
C SER A 75 4.62 7.32 12.44
N PRO A 76 5.35 7.11 13.57
CA PRO A 76 6.81 7.17 13.58
C PRO A 76 7.47 6.26 12.53
N TRP A 77 6.97 5.04 12.37
CA TRP A 77 7.49 4.12 11.36
C TRP A 77 7.37 4.68 9.93
N CYS A 78 6.25 5.36 9.62
CA CYS A 78 6.10 6.03 8.32
C CYS A 78 7.17 7.10 8.10
N PHE A 79 7.45 7.91 9.13
CA PHE A 79 8.47 8.97 9.06
C PHE A 79 9.87 8.39 8.83
N GLU A 80 10.24 7.34 9.56
CA GLU A 80 11.55 6.67 9.44
C GLU A 80 11.79 5.97 8.09
N ASN A 81 10.70 5.66 7.38
CA ASN A 81 10.73 4.96 6.10
C ASN A 81 10.36 5.85 4.91
N PHE A 82 10.29 7.16 5.10
CA PHE A 82 9.97 8.13 4.05
C PHE A 82 8.59 7.89 3.40
N ILE A 83 7.61 7.49 4.21
CA ILE A 83 6.23 7.19 3.81
C ILE A 83 5.28 8.24 4.39
N GLN A 84 4.28 8.63 3.59
CA GLN A 84 3.26 9.58 4.00
C GLN A 84 2.22 8.91 4.90
N ALA A 85 2.29 9.16 6.21
CA ALA A 85 1.37 8.58 7.20
C ALA A 85 -0.11 8.88 6.91
N ARG A 86 -0.42 10.08 6.38
CA ARG A 86 -1.79 10.46 6.00
C ARG A 86 -2.32 9.58 4.86
N SER A 87 -1.50 9.31 3.85
CA SER A 87 -1.86 8.44 2.73
C SER A 87 -2.08 7.00 3.22
N MET A 88 -1.19 6.48 4.07
CA MET A 88 -1.33 5.13 4.65
C MET A 88 -2.60 4.96 5.49
N LYS A 89 -2.94 5.95 6.33
CA LYS A 89 -4.21 5.94 7.08
C LYS A 89 -5.42 5.87 6.16
N ARG A 90 -5.43 6.69 5.11
CA ARG A 90 -6.49 6.64 4.09
C ARG A 90 -6.52 5.29 3.35
N ALA A 91 -5.36 4.68 3.10
CA ALA A 91 -5.28 3.33 2.54
C ALA A 91 -5.99 2.31 3.41
N LYS A 92 -5.74 2.35 4.71
CA LYS A 92 -6.40 1.48 5.68
C LYS A 92 -7.91 1.71 5.69
N ASP A 93 -8.36 2.96 5.70
CA ASP A 93 -9.79 3.28 5.70
C ASP A 93 -10.48 2.74 4.43
N VAL A 94 -9.86 2.89 3.26
CA VAL A 94 -10.37 2.33 2.00
C VAL A 94 -10.36 0.81 2.05
N HIS A 95 -9.26 0.18 2.46
CA HIS A 95 -9.18 -1.27 2.63
C HIS A 95 -10.30 -1.80 3.53
N ASP A 96 -10.50 -1.20 4.70
CA ASP A 96 -11.52 -1.62 5.68
C ASP A 96 -12.95 -1.41 5.13
N GLN A 97 -13.18 -0.40 4.27
CA GLN A 97 -14.44 -0.24 3.55
C GLN A 97 -14.64 -1.34 2.50
N LEU A 98 -13.60 -1.70 1.75
CA LEU A 98 -13.69 -2.72 0.71
C LEU A 98 -13.92 -4.12 1.30
N VAL A 99 -13.27 -4.44 2.41
CA VAL A 99 -13.53 -5.68 3.16
C VAL A 99 -15.02 -5.78 3.53
N LYS A 100 -15.59 -4.73 4.12
CA LYS A 100 -17.01 -4.69 4.51
C LYS A 100 -18.01 -4.81 3.35
N ILE A 101 -17.59 -4.49 2.13
CA ILE A 101 -18.43 -4.59 0.93
C ILE A 101 -18.34 -6.00 0.33
N MET A 102 -17.22 -6.69 0.54
CA MET A 102 -16.96 -8.05 0.04
C MET A 102 -17.41 -9.15 1.00
N ASP A 103 -17.54 -8.84 2.31
CA ASP A 103 -18.25 -9.66 3.31
C ASP A 103 -19.77 -9.66 3.09
#